data_AF-A0A7J2YLB2-F1
#
_entry.id   AF-A0A7J2YLB2-F1
#
_cell.length_a   1.000
_cell.length_b   1.000
_cell.length_c   1.000
_cell.angle_alpha   90.00
_cell.angle_beta   90.00
_cell.angle_gamma   90.00
#
_symmetry.space_group_name_H-M   'P 1'
#
loop_
_entity.id
_entity.type
_entity.pdbx_description
1 polymer ?
#
loop_
_entity_poly.entity_id
_entity_poly.type
_entity_poly.pdbx_seq_one_letter_code
_entity_poly.pdbx_strand_id
1 'polypeptide(L)' 'MLVQKHFPIVWFSSKEVQSAYEQEFKEPVSLSTVATYLTRLASKGILTKRGPSNSLKYKLVLGSPQVTLKQQMP' A
#
# COMPACT_ATOMS: atom_id res chain seq x y z
N MET A 1 -1.45 -3.49 9.63
CA MET A 1 -1.27 -2.54 8.51
C MET A 1 -2.51 -2.61 7.61
N LEU A 2 -3.16 -1.49 7.29
CA LEU A 2 -4.45 -1.44 6.56
C LEU A 2 -4.49 -2.35 5.33
N VAL A 3 -3.42 -2.34 4.54
CA VAL A 3 -3.29 -3.14 3.31
C VAL A 3 -3.36 -4.65 3.59
N GLN A 4 -2.82 -5.14 4.70
CA GLN A 4 -2.87 -6.56 5.07
C GLN A 4 -4.26 -7.00 5.55
N LYS A 5 -5.00 -6.08 6.18
CA LYS A 5 -6.35 -6.33 6.69
C LYS A 5 -7.38 -6.36 5.55
N HIS A 6 -7.23 -5.46 4.57
CA HIS A 6 -8.20 -5.28 3.49
C HIS A 6 -7.82 -6.02 2.19
N PHE A 7 -6.54 -6.30 1.94
CA PHE A 7 -6.07 -6.87 0.67
C PHE A 7 -5.09 -8.05 0.83
N PRO A 8 -5.42 -9.11 1.57
CA PRO A 8 -4.45 -10.16 1.94
C PRO A 8 -3.94 -11.02 0.75
N ILE A 9 -4.74 -11.25 -0.30
CA ILE A 9 -4.39 -12.20 -1.39
C ILE A 9 -4.63 -11.61 -2.81
N VAL A 10 -5.20 -10.41 -2.91
CA VAL A 10 -5.70 -9.82 -4.17
C VAL A 10 -4.77 -8.71 -4.67
N TRP A 11 -4.74 -8.51 -5.98
CA TRP A 11 -4.10 -7.34 -6.59
C TRP A 11 -4.98 -6.11 -6.39
N PHE A 12 -4.41 -5.06 -5.80
CA PHE A 12 -5.10 -3.81 -5.52
C PHE A 12 -4.37 -2.62 -6.14
N SER A 13 -5.10 -1.55 -6.40
CA SER A 13 -4.59 -0.29 -6.92
C SER A 13 -4.39 0.74 -5.80
N SER A 14 -3.64 1.80 -6.09
CA SER A 14 -3.50 2.93 -5.16
C SER A 14 -4.85 3.58 -4.81
N LYS A 15 -5.83 3.54 -5.71
CA LYS A 15 -7.18 4.08 -5.49
C LYS A 15 -7.95 3.27 -4.45
N GLU A 16 -7.86 1.94 -4.54
CA GLU A 16 -8.54 1.05 -3.56
C GLU A 16 -7.96 1.23 -2.16
N VAL A 17 -6.63 1.41 -2.04
CA VAL A 17 -5.99 1.69 -0.75
C VAL A 17 -6.37 3.06 -0.22
N GLN A 18 -6.48 4.07 -1.08
CA GLN A 18 -6.97 5.40 -0.71
C GLN A 18 -8.38 5.30 -0.12
N SER A 19 -9.33 4.68 -0.83
CA SER A 19 -10.69 4.53 -0.33
C SER A 19 -10.76 3.77 1.00
N ALA A 20 -10.01 2.68 1.14
CA ALA A 20 -9.94 1.94 2.40
C ALA A 20 -9.37 2.81 3.55
N TYR A 21 -8.39 3.66 3.26
CA TYR A 21 -7.80 4.57 4.25
C TYR A 21 -8.80 5.63 4.68
N GLU A 22 -9.46 6.28 3.72
CA GLU A 22 -10.46 7.31 3.97
C GLU A 22 -11.67 6.73 4.72
N GLN A 23 -12.06 5.49 4.46
CA GLN A 23 -13.13 4.83 5.19
C GLN A 23 -12.76 4.47 6.64
N GLU A 24 -11.53 4.00 6.88
CA GLU A 24 -11.11 3.55 8.23
C GLU A 24 -10.67 4.72 9.12
N PHE A 25 -9.95 5.70 8.57
CA PHE A 25 -9.41 6.84 9.31
C PHE A 25 -10.25 8.11 9.20
N LYS A 26 -11.23 8.16 8.29
CA LYS A 26 -12.06 9.35 8.01
C LYS A 26 -11.26 10.61 7.64
N GLU A 27 -10.04 10.42 7.18
CA GLU A 27 -9.13 11.49 6.75
C GLU A 27 -8.85 11.37 5.25
N PRO A 28 -8.95 12.48 4.49
CA PRO A 28 -8.60 12.48 3.07
C PRO A 28 -7.11 12.29 2.89
N VAL A 29 -6.72 11.39 1.98
CA VAL A 29 -5.31 11.15 1.64
C VAL A 29 -5.13 11.28 0.13
N SER A 30 -4.09 11.97 -0.32
CA SER A 30 -3.86 12.13 -1.75
C SER A 30 -3.38 10.82 -2.39
N LEU A 31 -3.87 10.54 -3.60
CA LEU A 31 -3.48 9.35 -4.37
C LEU A 31 -1.96 9.27 -4.60
N SER A 32 -1.30 10.41 -4.77
CA SER A 32 0.17 10.51 -4.89
C SER A 32 0.89 10.08 -3.62
N THR A 33 0.36 10.44 -2.45
CA THR A 33 0.87 9.98 -1.14
C THR A 33 0.76 8.47 -1.07
N VAL A 34 -0.42 7.91 -1.31
CA VAL A 34 -0.66 6.46 -1.29
C VAL A 34 0.27 5.73 -2.28
N ALA A 35 0.37 6.20 -3.52
CA ALA A 35 1.24 5.60 -4.52
C ALA A 35 2.73 5.65 -4.14
N THR A 36 3.18 6.74 -3.52
CA THR A 36 4.55 6.88 -3.01
C THR A 36 4.83 5.88 -1.90
N TYR A 37 3.92 5.75 -0.93
CA TYR A 37 4.05 4.76 0.14
C TYR A 37 4.04 3.33 -0.41
N LEU A 38 3.12 2.99 -1.30
CA LEU A 38 3.05 1.67 -1.92
C LEU A 38 4.31 1.34 -2.73
N THR A 39 4.86 2.30 -3.46
CA THR A 39 6.12 2.13 -4.19
C THR A 39 7.30 1.89 -3.25
N ARG A 40 7.35 2.59 -2.11
CA ARG A 40 8.37 2.36 -1.08
C ARG A 40 8.23 0.98 -0.45
N LEU A 41 7.01 0.54 -0.15
CA LEU A 41 6.75 -0.81 0.37
C LEU A 41 7.11 -1.90 -0.65
N ALA A 42 6.88 -1.63 -1.94
CA ALA A 42 7.30 -2.54 -2.99
C ALA A 42 8.82 -2.60 -3.14
N SER A 43 9.50 -1.45 -3.02
CA SER A 43 10.96 -1.36 -3.03
C SER A 43 11.59 -2.07 -1.83
N LYS A 44 10.88 -2.13 -0.69
CA LYS A 44 11.27 -2.89 0.50
C LYS A 44 10.96 -4.39 0.42
N GLY A 45 10.39 -4.87 -0.70
CA GLY A 45 10.04 -6.29 -0.88
C GLY A 45 8.79 -6.75 -0.10
N ILE A 46 8.00 -5.82 0.46
CA ILE A 46 6.77 -6.13 1.19
C ILE A 46 5.61 -6.34 0.21
N LEU A 47 5.61 -5.54 -0.87
CA LEU A 47 4.63 -5.60 -1.94
C LEU A 47 5.30 -5.97 -3.26
N THR A 48 4.60 -6.74 -4.09
CA THR A 48 4.93 -6.87 -5.51
C THR A 48 4.11 -5.84 -6.27
N LYS A 49 4.77 -5.09 -7.17
CA LYS A 49 4.10 -4.21 -8.14
C LYS A 49 4.06 -4.85 -9.53
N ARG A 50 2.99 -4.61 -10.29
CA ARG A 50 2.82 -5.08 -11.68
C ARG A 50 2.06 -4.05 -12.51
N GLY A 51 2.48 -3.89 -13.77
CA GLY A 51 1.78 -3.05 -14.76
C GLY A 51 2.47 -1.72 -15.05
N PRO A 52 1.97 -0.96 -16.05
CA PRO A 52 2.49 0.35 -16.42
C PRO A 52 2.15 1.40 -15.36
N SER A 53 2.89 2.52 -15.32
CA SER A 53 2.74 3.58 -14.31
C SER A 53 1.31 4.08 -14.11
N ASN A 54 0.50 4.10 -15.18
CA ASN A 54 -0.90 4.56 -15.15
C ASN A 54 -1.91 3.49 -14.67
N SER A 55 -1.48 2.25 -14.46
CA SER A 55 -2.33 1.14 -14.00
C SER A 55 -1.55 0.19 -13.10
N LEU A 56 -0.69 0.77 -12.25
CA LEU A 56 0.15 0.00 -11.34
C LEU A 56 -0.74 -0.71 -10.32
N LYS A 57 -0.62 -2.03 -10.26
CA LYS A 57 -1.25 -2.88 -9.26
C LYS A 57 -0.21 -3.39 -8.29
N TYR A 58 -0.63 -3.57 -7.04
CA TYR A 58 0.19 -4.05 -5.95
C TYR A 58 -0.43 -5.31 -5.37
N LYS A 59 0.39 -6.20 -4.82
CA LYS A 59 -0.05 -7.39 -4.09
C LYS A 59 0.90 -7.65 -2.94
N LEU A 60 0.39 -8.12 -1.81
CA LEU A 60 1.21 -8.53 -0.69
C LEU A 60 2.07 -9.76 -1.03
N VAL A 61 3.35 -9.69 -0.65
CA VAL A 61 4.24 -10.84 -0.70
C VAL A 61 3.99 -11.67 0.55
N LEU A 62 3.28 -12.79 0.37
CA LEU A 62 3.03 -13.78 1.42
C LEU A 62 4.38 -14.39 1.84
N GLY A 63 4.86 -14.02 3.03
CA GLY A 63 6.17 -14.43 3.54
C GLY A 63 7.10 -13.29 3.94
N SER A 64 6.71 -12.02 3.77
CA SER A 64 7.48 -10.90 4.32
C SER A 64 7.26 -10.80 5.84
N PRO A 65 8.30 -10.98 6.70
CA PRO A 65 8.16 -10.81 8.13
C PRO A 65 7.97 -9.31 8.38
N GLN A 66 6.77 -8.94 8.83
CA GLN A 66 6.50 -7.79 9.69
C GLN A 66 7.54 -6.66 9.59
N VAL A 67 7.51 -5.87 8.51
CA VAL A 67 8.26 -4.61 8.52
C VAL A 67 7.51 -3.63 9.42
N THR A 68 7.85 -3.71 10.69
CA THR A 68 7.79 -2.67 11.70
C THR A 68 8.20 -1.33 11.07
N LEU A 69 7.24 -0.56 10.55
CA LEU A 69 7.41 0.88 10.40
C LEU A 69 7.08 1.51 11.76
N LYS A 70 7.99 1.31 12.71
CA LYS A 70 8.32 2.38 13.66
C LYS A 70 9.25 3.35 12.90
N GLN A 71 9.08 4.65 13.14
CA GLN A 71 9.98 5.75 12.76
C GLN A 71 9.87 6.17 11.26
N GLN A 72 9.78 7.45 10.88
CA GLN A 72 10.12 8.69 11.55
C GLN A 72 9.44 9.83 10.77
N MET A 73 8.62 10.65 11.43
CA MET A 73 8.36 12.03 10.99
C MET A 73 9.41 12.90 11.71
N PRO A 74 10.16 13.78 11.02
CA PRO A 74 10.83 14.89 11.67
C PRO A 74 9.80 15.90 12.21
#